data_AF-A0A938NKH2-F1
#
_entry.id   AF-A0A938NKH2-F1
#
_cell.length_a   1.000
_cell.length_b   1.000
_cell.length_c   1.000
_cell.angle_alpha   90.00
_cell.angle_beta   90.00
_cell.angle_gamma   90.00
#
_symmetry.space_group_name_H-M   'P 1'
#
loop_
_entity.id
_entity.type
_entity.pdbx_description
1 polymer ?
#
loop_
_entity_poly.entity_id
_entity_poly.type
_entity_poly.pdbx_seq_one_letter_code
_entity_poly.pdbx_strand_id
1 'polypeptide(L)'
;MIGDVLGLVTTDGNAGLENAVESIYPHVKRQRCWAHKLRNVSNYLKRRDQDKCIKEARAIYSDENRKEAVKIYNEWVKKWRTAYPKAIKCIEKDLEELLNFYCCPQEIRVKVRTTNVIERAFREVRRRTTPIILLFHYSVQSIVLDYIKPAISA
;
A
#
# COMPACT_ATOMS: atom_id res chain seq x y z
N MET A 1 -16.72 18.57 9.26
CA MET A 1 -15.65 19.01 8.33
C MET A 1 -15.65 18.10 7.10
N ILE A 2 -14.95 18.48 6.04
CA ILE A 2 -14.80 17.61 4.86
C ILE A 2 -14.10 16.32 5.30
N GLY A 3 -14.75 15.16 5.12
CA GLY A 3 -14.16 13.86 5.43
C GLY A 3 -14.37 13.31 6.85
N ASP A 4 -15.31 13.83 7.65
CA ASP A 4 -15.55 13.33 9.02
C ASP A 4 -15.85 11.80 9.10
N VAL A 5 -16.42 11.24 8.03
CA VAL A 5 -16.73 9.81 7.91
C VAL A 5 -15.60 8.99 7.27
N LEU A 6 -14.58 9.65 6.72
CA LEU A 6 -13.46 8.99 6.04
C LEU A 6 -12.45 8.46 7.05
N GLY A 7 -12.35 7.14 7.16
CA GLY A 7 -11.50 6.47 8.14
C GLY A 7 -10.08 6.20 7.68
N LEU A 8 -9.87 5.98 6.38
CA LEU A 8 -8.57 5.61 5.82
C LEU A 8 -8.51 5.91 4.32
N VAL A 9 -7.38 6.45 3.87
CA VAL A 9 -7.06 6.70 2.45
C VAL A 9 -5.88 5.83 2.04
N THR A 10 -6.07 4.94 1.07
CA THR A 10 -4.98 4.10 0.55
C THR A 10 -4.34 4.72 -0.67
N THR A 11 -3.01 4.85 -0.67
CA THR A 11 -2.21 5.43 -1.76
C THR A 11 -1.16 4.45 -2.27
N ASP A 12 -0.72 4.64 -3.51
CA ASP A 12 0.24 3.77 -4.20
C ASP A 12 1.71 4.13 -3.98
N GLY A 13 2.02 5.39 -3.69
CA GLY A 13 3.42 5.83 -3.77
C GLY A 13 3.61 7.30 -4.08
N ASN A 14 2.63 7.92 -4.73
CA ASN A 14 2.83 9.19 -5.40
C ASN A 14 2.90 10.38 -4.43
N ALA A 15 4.03 11.08 -4.41
CA ALA A 15 4.26 12.21 -3.51
C ALA A 15 3.27 13.37 -3.72
N GLY A 16 2.87 13.65 -4.96
CA GLY A 16 1.87 14.67 -5.25
C GLY A 16 0.51 14.34 -4.65
N LEU A 17 0.12 13.06 -4.74
CA LEU A 17 -1.12 12.57 -4.13
C LEU A 17 -1.04 12.56 -2.60
N GLU A 18 0.10 12.18 -2.02
CA GLU A 18 0.31 12.23 -0.57
C GLU A 18 0.12 13.64 -0.03
N ASN A 19 0.75 14.63 -0.68
CA ASN A 19 0.65 16.04 -0.28
C ASN A 19 -0.79 16.56 -0.42
N ALA A 20 -1.51 16.17 -1.48
CA ALA A 20 -2.89 16.57 -1.68
C ALA A 20 -3.83 15.98 -0.62
N VAL A 21 -3.65 14.69 -0.29
CA VAL A 21 -4.43 14.03 0.77
C VAL A 21 -4.16 14.66 2.13
N GLU A 22 -2.90 14.98 2.44
CA GLU A 22 -2.53 15.64 3.70
C GLU A 22 -3.11 17.06 3.79
N SER A 23 -3.20 17.76 2.67
CA SER A 23 -3.78 19.12 2.61
C SER A 23 -5.30 19.13 2.79
N ILE A 24 -6.00 18.14 2.21
CA ILE A 24 -7.48 18.11 2.19
C ILE A 24 -8.04 17.32 3.39
N TYR A 25 -7.35 16.26 3.82
CA TYR A 25 -7.79 15.32 4.84
C TYR A 25 -6.71 15.08 5.92
N PRO A 26 -6.27 16.12 6.66
CA PRO A 26 -5.15 16.03 7.60
C PRO A 26 -5.39 15.06 8.76
N HIS A 27 -6.65 14.81 9.12
CA HIS A 27 -7.01 13.93 10.23
C HIS A 27 -7.18 12.46 9.82
N VAL A 28 -7.15 12.16 8.53
CA VAL A 28 -7.43 10.82 8.01
C VAL A 28 -6.14 10.03 7.93
N LYS A 29 -6.17 8.79 8.43
CA LYS A 29 -5.00 7.90 8.35
C LYS A 29 -4.72 7.55 6.89
N ARG A 30 -3.44 7.53 6.53
CA ARG A 30 -2.99 7.13 5.20
C ARG A 30 -2.45 5.71 5.22
N GLN A 31 -2.96 4.87 4.34
CA GLN A 31 -2.44 3.54 4.07
C GLN A 31 -1.55 3.56 2.84
N ARG A 32 -0.39 2.88 2.91
CA ARG A 32 0.43 2.58 1.74
C ARG A 32 0.09 1.20 1.17
N CYS A 33 -0.02 1.10 -0.15
CA CYS A 33 -0.31 -0.18 -0.78
C CYS A 33 0.88 -1.16 -0.65
N TRP A 34 0.66 -2.33 -0.04
CA TRP A 34 1.68 -3.36 0.10
C TRP A 34 2.21 -3.88 -1.24
N ALA A 35 1.34 -4.02 -2.25
CA ALA A 35 1.74 -4.53 -3.56
C ALA A 35 2.76 -3.60 -4.25
N HIS A 36 2.50 -2.29 -4.23
CA HIS A 36 3.42 -1.30 -4.77
C HIS A 36 4.70 -1.21 -3.96
N LYS A 37 4.59 -1.26 -2.63
CA LYS A 37 5.78 -1.25 -1.77
C LYS A 37 6.69 -2.43 -2.02
N LEU A 38 6.14 -3.65 -2.12
CA LEU A 38 6.93 -4.84 -2.42
C LEU A 38 7.57 -4.80 -3.81
N ARG A 39 6.92 -4.18 -4.81
CA ARG A 39 7.53 -3.92 -6.11
C ARG A 39 8.75 -2.99 -5.96
N ASN A 40 8.63 -1.90 -5.21
CA ASN A 40 9.75 -1.00 -4.95
C ASN A 40 10.90 -1.72 -4.22
N VAL A 41 10.57 -2.57 -3.25
CA VAL A 41 11.55 -3.41 -2.52
C VAL A 41 12.28 -4.34 -3.48
N SER A 42 11.58 -5.00 -4.41
CA SER A 42 12.19 -5.93 -5.36
C SER A 42 13.26 -5.30 -6.25
N ASN A 43 13.15 -3.99 -6.53
CA ASN A 43 14.14 -3.25 -7.32
C ASN A 43 15.50 -3.13 -6.61
N TYR A 44 15.56 -3.30 -5.29
CA TYR A 44 16.79 -3.28 -4.50
C TYR A 44 17.38 -4.68 -4.25
N LEU A 45 16.73 -5.73 -4.75
CA LEU A 45 17.12 -7.12 -4.54
C LEU A 45 17.73 -7.73 -5.80
N LYS A 46 18.69 -8.64 -5.64
CA LYS A 46 19.16 -9.47 -6.76
C LYS A 46 18.08 -10.47 -7.15
N ARG A 47 17.96 -10.74 -8.45
CA ARG A 47 16.89 -11.61 -9.01
C ARG A 47 16.78 -12.98 -8.33
N ARG A 48 17.90 -13.60 -7.95
CA ARG A 48 17.94 -14.89 -7.23
C ARG A 48 17.26 -14.86 -5.85
N ASP A 49 17.29 -13.70 -5.18
CA ASP A 49 16.82 -13.54 -3.80
C ASP A 49 15.45 -12.85 -3.74
N GLN A 50 14.97 -12.30 -4.86
CA GLN A 50 13.69 -11.59 -4.97
C GLN A 50 12.52 -12.45 -4.50
N ASP A 51 12.33 -13.64 -5.07
CA ASP A 51 11.17 -14.47 -4.76
C ASP A 51 11.11 -14.85 -3.29
N LYS A 52 12.25 -15.24 -2.72
CA LYS A 52 12.35 -15.63 -1.31
C LYS A 52 12.10 -14.44 -0.37
N CYS A 53 12.79 -13.33 -0.60
CA CYS A 53 12.67 -12.14 0.24
C CYS A 53 11.28 -11.52 0.18
N ILE A 54 10.66 -11.44 -1.00
CA ILE A 54 9.31 -10.92 -1.17
C ILE A 54 8.27 -11.88 -0.57
N LYS A 55 8.42 -13.20 -0.72
CA LYS A 55 7.52 -14.17 -0.08
C LYS A 55 7.53 -14.03 1.44
N GLU A 56 8.70 -13.88 2.05
CA GLU A 56 8.83 -13.65 3.48
C GLU A 56 8.25 -12.29 3.90
N ALA A 57 8.46 -11.24 3.10
CA ALA A 57 7.87 -9.93 3.37
C ALA A 57 6.33 -9.93 3.27
N ARG A 58 5.73 -10.83 2.49
CA ARG A 58 4.26 -11.00 2.44
C ARG A 58 3.67 -11.55 3.73
N ALA A 59 4.45 -12.30 4.51
CA ALA A 59 4.00 -12.81 5.80
C ALA A 59 3.70 -11.67 6.78
N ILE A 60 4.43 -10.55 6.68
CA ILE A 60 4.30 -9.38 7.57
C ILE A 60 2.86 -8.87 7.65
N TYR A 61 2.15 -8.79 6.52
CA TYR A 61 0.78 -8.24 6.48
C TYR A 61 -0.31 -9.33 6.38
N SER A 62 0.08 -10.60 6.50
CA SER A 62 -0.83 -11.74 6.46
C SER A 62 -1.41 -12.08 7.83
N ASP A 63 -0.78 -11.65 8.92
CA ASP A 63 -1.26 -11.88 10.28
C ASP A 63 -2.50 -11.07 10.63
N GLU A 64 -3.27 -11.60 11.57
CA GLU A 64 -4.50 -10.97 12.08
C GLU A 64 -4.22 -9.80 13.03
N ASN A 65 -3.01 -9.72 13.61
CA ASN A 65 -2.65 -8.74 14.63
C ASN A 65 -1.43 -7.91 14.21
N ARG A 66 -1.50 -6.60 14.45
CA ARG A 66 -0.40 -5.65 14.24
C ARG A 66 0.87 -6.03 15.04
N LYS A 67 0.73 -6.57 16.25
CA LYS A 67 1.89 -6.95 17.08
C LYS A 67 2.70 -8.08 16.44
N GLU A 68 2.01 -9.11 15.93
CA GLU A 68 2.65 -10.22 15.23
C GLU A 68 3.28 -9.75 13.91
N ALA A 69 2.59 -8.90 13.16
CA ALA A 69 3.14 -8.28 11.95
C ALA A 69 4.50 -7.58 12.21
N VAL A 70 4.59 -6.81 13.31
CA VAL A 70 5.84 -6.14 13.70
C VAL A 70 6.93 -7.14 14.11
N LYS A 71 6.55 -8.24 14.78
CA LYS A 71 7.49 -9.31 15.13
C LYS A 71 8.07 -9.98 13.88
N ILE A 72 7.22 -10.37 12.93
CA ILE A 72 7.65 -10.94 11.65
C ILE A 72 8.52 -9.94 10.87
N TYR A 73 8.14 -8.66 10.87
CA TYR A 73 8.96 -7.62 10.26
C TYR A 73 10.37 -7.58 10.87
N ASN A 74 10.49 -7.62 12.20
CA ASN A 74 11.79 -7.61 12.87
C ASN A 74 12.65 -8.83 12.53
N GLU A 75 12.04 -10.02 12.42
CA GLU A 75 12.73 -11.24 11.98
C GLU A 75 13.20 -11.13 10.52
N TRP A 76 12.36 -10.60 9.64
CA TRP A 76 12.69 -10.34 8.24
C TRP A 76 13.84 -9.32 8.12
N VAL A 77 13.82 -8.24 8.91
CA VAL A 77 14.90 -7.25 8.96
C VAL A 77 16.21 -7.88 9.41
N LYS A 78 16.22 -8.67 10.49
CA LYS A 78 17.43 -9.35 10.98
C LYS A 78 18.08 -10.21 9.90
N LYS A 79 17.27 -10.88 9.08
CA LYS A 79 17.75 -11.76 8.02
C LYS A 79 18.30 -11.03 6.80
N TRP A 80 17.63 -9.96 6.36
CA TRP A 80 17.94 -9.34 5.07
C TRP A 80 18.70 -8.01 5.18
N ARG A 81 18.80 -7.38 6.36
CA ARG A 81 19.47 -6.07 6.55
C ARG A 81 20.93 -6.08 6.12
N THR A 82 21.68 -7.13 6.43
CA THR A 82 23.10 -7.23 6.05
C THR A 82 23.30 -7.31 4.54
N ALA A 83 22.44 -8.08 3.85
CA ALA A 83 22.56 -8.27 2.40
C ALA A 83 21.95 -7.10 1.60
N TYR A 84 20.83 -6.55 2.07
CA TYR A 84 20.01 -5.58 1.33
C TYR A 84 19.53 -4.42 2.22
N PRO A 85 20.44 -3.57 2.74
CA PRO A 85 20.06 -2.47 3.64
C PRO A 85 19.11 -1.46 2.98
N LYS A 86 19.22 -1.24 1.66
CA LYS A 86 18.31 -0.36 0.90
C LYS A 86 16.88 -0.92 0.83
N ALA A 87 16.73 -2.23 0.69
CA ALA A 87 15.43 -2.90 0.69
C ALA A 87 14.72 -2.74 2.04
N ILE A 88 15.48 -2.90 3.14
CA ILE A 88 14.97 -2.68 4.49
C ILE A 88 14.56 -1.23 4.69
N LYS A 89 15.44 -0.27 4.38
CA LYS A 89 15.18 1.16 4.53
C LYS A 89 13.95 1.60 3.75
N CYS A 90 13.69 0.97 2.60
CA CYS A 90 12.48 1.20 1.83
C CYS A 90 11.23 0.93 2.68
N ILE A 91 11.09 -0.26 3.28
CA ILE A 91 9.92 -0.60 4.12
C ILE A 91 9.92 0.20 5.42
N GLU A 92 11.07 0.33 6.08
CA GLU A 92 11.24 1.02 7.36
C GLU A 92 10.68 2.45 7.34
N LYS A 93 10.90 3.19 6.25
CA LYS A 93 10.38 4.55 6.07
C LYS A 93 8.86 4.64 6.16
N ASP A 94 8.15 3.65 5.63
CA ASP A 94 6.69 3.70 5.45
C ASP A 94 5.97 2.63 6.31
N LEU A 95 6.63 2.06 7.32
CA LEU A 95 6.12 0.89 8.05
C LEU A 95 4.80 1.21 8.77
N GLU A 96 4.71 2.38 9.39
CA GLU A 96 3.51 2.82 10.09
C GLU A 96 2.32 2.95 9.12
N GLU A 97 2.54 3.58 7.95
CA GLU A 97 1.52 3.71 6.93
C GLU A 97 1.17 2.38 6.24
N LEU A 98 2.09 1.43 6.20
CA LEU A 98 1.83 0.08 5.69
C LEU A 98 0.95 -0.73 6.65
N LEU A 99 0.96 -0.44 7.95
CA LEU A 99 0.20 -1.17 8.96
C LEU A 99 -1.11 -0.48 9.37
N ASN A 100 -1.44 0.68 8.80
CA ASN A 100 -2.66 1.43 9.16
C ASN A 100 -3.96 0.66 8.89
N PHE A 101 -3.97 -0.29 7.94
CA PHE A 101 -5.12 -1.14 7.64
C PHE A 101 -5.58 -2.00 8.83
N TYR A 102 -4.74 -2.23 9.84
CA TYR A 102 -5.16 -2.90 11.08
C TYR A 102 -6.22 -2.11 11.86
N CYS A 103 -6.38 -0.81 11.60
CA CYS A 103 -7.45 0.01 12.17
C CYS A 103 -8.83 -0.29 11.55
N CYS A 104 -8.87 -1.04 10.45
CA CYS A 104 -10.11 -1.44 9.78
C CYS A 104 -10.63 -2.80 10.30
N PRO A 105 -11.95 -3.05 10.19
CA PRO A 105 -12.54 -4.36 10.41
C PRO A 105 -11.87 -5.45 9.56
N GLN A 106 -11.76 -6.66 10.11
CA GLN A 106 -11.01 -7.76 9.50
C GLN A 106 -11.54 -8.13 8.11
N GLU A 107 -12.84 -8.01 7.85
CA GLU A 107 -13.44 -8.39 6.56
C GLU A 107 -12.92 -7.53 5.40
N ILE A 108 -12.55 -6.28 5.67
CA ILE A 108 -12.12 -5.34 4.63
C ILE A 108 -10.60 -5.23 4.52
N ARG A 109 -9.82 -5.72 5.49
CA ARG A 109 -8.35 -5.61 5.52
C ARG A 109 -7.71 -6.14 4.25
N VAL A 110 -8.22 -7.25 3.70
CA VAL A 110 -7.70 -7.85 2.46
C VAL A 110 -7.83 -6.90 1.27
N LYS A 111 -8.94 -6.15 1.19
CA LYS A 111 -9.21 -5.19 0.13
C LYS A 111 -8.46 -3.88 0.33
N VAL A 112 -8.25 -3.47 1.58
CA VAL A 112 -7.60 -2.20 1.94
C VAL A 112 -6.08 -2.28 1.85
N ARG A 113 -5.47 -3.41 2.26
CA ARG A 113 -4.01 -3.57 2.29
C ARG A 113 -3.37 -3.59 0.89
N THR A 114 -4.15 -3.82 -0.17
CA THR A 114 -3.69 -3.79 -1.57
C THR A 114 -4.67 -3.05 -2.48
N THR A 115 -4.18 -2.35 -3.49
CA THR A 115 -5.02 -1.65 -4.48
C THR A 115 -5.46 -2.55 -5.65
N ASN A 116 -5.40 -3.87 -5.49
CA ASN A 116 -5.66 -4.84 -6.59
C ASN A 116 -7.02 -4.67 -7.27
N VAL A 117 -8.06 -4.33 -6.50
CA VAL A 117 -9.43 -4.14 -7.03
C VAL A 117 -9.46 -2.97 -8.01
N ILE A 118 -8.88 -1.85 -7.63
CA ILE A 118 -8.86 -0.64 -8.46
C ILE A 118 -7.87 -0.79 -9.62
N GLU A 119 -6.73 -1.44 -9.41
CA GLU A 119 -5.77 -1.77 -10.48
C GLU A 119 -6.40 -2.62 -11.59
N ARG A 120 -7.27 -3.57 -11.21
CA ARG A 120 -8.03 -4.37 -12.18
C ARG A 120 -9.02 -3.51 -12.96
N ALA A 121 -9.71 -2.59 -12.30
CA ALA A 121 -10.63 -1.65 -12.96
C ALA A 121 -9.88 -0.74 -13.95
N PHE A 122 -8.77 -0.13 -13.52
CA PHE A 122 -7.93 0.70 -14.40
C PHE A 122 -7.33 -0.10 -15.56
N ARG A 123 -6.97 -1.37 -15.34
CA ARG A 123 -6.52 -2.24 -16.43
C ARG A 123 -7.61 -2.41 -17.49
N GLU A 124 -8.87 -2.60 -17.09
CA GLU A 124 -9.96 -2.75 -18.05
C GLU A 124 -10.25 -1.45 -18.80
N VAL A 125 -10.19 -0.29 -18.12
CA VAL A 125 -10.29 1.02 -18.78
C VAL A 125 -9.17 1.18 -19.81
N ARG A 126 -7.91 0.96 -19.40
CA ARG A 126 -6.76 1.01 -20.32
C ARG A 126 -6.92 0.06 -21.50
N ARG A 127 -7.38 -1.17 -21.28
CA ARG A 127 -7.61 -2.13 -22.37
C ARG A 127 -8.56 -1.59 -23.44
N ARG A 128 -9.56 -0.80 -23.04
CA ARG A 128 -10.56 -0.20 -23.96
C ARG A 128 -10.09 1.12 -24.57
N THR A 129 -9.24 1.88 -23.88
CA THR A 129 -8.77 3.19 -24.34
C THR A 129 -7.43 3.15 -25.07
N THR A 130 -6.54 2.19 -24.77
CA THR A 130 -5.25 2.00 -25.48
C THR A 130 -5.40 1.89 -27.00
N PRO A 131 -6.39 1.17 -27.57
CA PRO A 131 -6.58 1.15 -29.03
C PRO A 131 -7.14 2.47 -29.61
N ILE A 132 -7.65 3.38 -28.76
CA ILE A 132 -8.30 4.63 -29.17
C ILE A 132 -7.30 5.82 -29.13
N ILE A 133 -6.19 5.69 -28.38
CA ILE A 133 -5.29 6.80 -28.06
C ILE A 133 -4.01 6.71 -28.89
N LEU A 134 -4.02 7.36 -30.06
CA LEU A 134 -2.81 7.68 -30.85
C LEU A 134 -2.19 9.04 -30.46
N LEU A 135 -2.82 9.79 -29.54
CA LEU A 135 -2.35 11.09 -29.04
C LEU A 135 -2.74 11.17 -27.56
N PHE A 136 -1.79 11.51 -26.67
CA PHE A 136 -1.87 11.66 -25.20
C PHE A 136 -1.31 10.51 -24.35
N HIS A 137 -0.03 10.66 -24.01
CA HIS A 137 0.73 9.86 -23.07
C HIS A 137 0.39 10.24 -21.60
N TYR A 138 -0.87 10.11 -21.17
CA TYR A 138 -1.22 10.31 -19.76
C TYR A 138 -1.07 9.00 -18.97
N SER A 139 -0.05 8.92 -18.12
CA SER A 139 0.08 7.84 -17.15
C SER A 139 -0.87 8.09 -15.98
N VAL A 140 -2.04 7.44 -15.97
CA VAL A 140 -2.90 7.40 -14.78
C VAL A 140 -2.24 6.45 -13.78
N GLN A 141 -1.41 7.00 -12.88
CA GLN A 141 -0.65 6.26 -11.86
C GLN A 141 -0.96 6.80 -10.46
N SER A 142 -2.24 6.93 -10.11
CA SER A 142 -2.64 7.40 -8.79
C SER A 142 -3.94 6.73 -8.40
N ILE A 143 -3.91 5.97 -7.31
CA ILE A 143 -5.06 5.23 -6.81
C ILE A 143 -5.32 5.63 -5.37
N VAL A 144 -6.54 6.10 -5.14
CA VAL A 144 -7.10 6.33 -3.81
C VAL A 144 -8.20 5.29 -3.59
N LEU A 145 -8.05 4.46 -2.54
CA LEU A 145 -9.16 3.67 -2.02
C LEU A 145 -9.55 4.25 -0.66
N ASP A 146 -10.80 4.67 -0.58
CA ASP A 146 -11.38 5.28 0.62
C ASP A 146 -12.14 4.24 1.44
N TYR A 147 -11.88 4.21 2.73
CA TYR A 147 -12.70 3.50 3.69
C TYR A 147 -13.53 4.51 4.48
N ILE A 148 -14.85 4.42 4.35
CA ILE A 148 -15.80 5.19 5.16
C ILE A 148 -16.07 4.38 6.43
N LYS A 149 -15.77 4.96 7.61
CA LYS A 149 -16.19 4.37 8.88
C LYS A 149 -17.72 4.45 8.93
N PRO A 150 -18.44 3.34 9.12
CA PRO A 150 -19.86 3.42 9.40
C PRO A 150 -20.05 4.21 10.69
N ALA A 151 -20.97 5.18 10.68
CA ALA A 151 -21.39 5.86 11.89
C ALA A 151 -21.95 4.81 12.85
N ILE A 152 -21.22 4.51 13.93
CA ILE A 152 -21.77 3.72 15.02
C ILE A 152 -22.82 4.63 15.66
N SER A 153 -24.10 4.31 15.44
CA SER A 153 -25.19 4.80 16.28
C SER A 153 -24.88 4.45 17.72
N ALA A 154 -24.82 5.48 18.58
CA ALA A 154 -24.73 5.33 20.03
C ALA A 154 -25.88 4.48 20.58
#